data_AF-A0A316AAF2-F1
#
_entry.id   AF-A0A316AAF2-F1
#
_cell.length_a   1.000
_cell.length_b   1.000
_cell.length_c   1.000
_cell.angle_alpha   90.00
_cell.angle_beta   90.00
_cell.angle_gamma   90.00
#
_symmetry.space_group_name_H-M   'P 1'
#
loop_
_entity.id
_entity.type
_entity.pdbx_description
1 polymer ?
#
loop_
_entity_poly.entity_id
_entity_poly.type
_entity_poly.pdbx_seq_one_letter_code
_entity_poly.pdbx_strand_id
1 'polypeptide(L)'
;MTSKIAISLPDELVAAAREAVADGRAASVSALVAQALREHLERPTLTDIVAEMVAEVGEPDASDRAWAAEALRGGTRSQAVAGA
;
A
#
# COMPACT_ATOMS: atom_id res chain seq x y z
N MET A 1 15.80 20.98 4.20
CA MET A 1 14.97 21.94 4.96
C MET A 1 13.80 21.20 5.59
N THR A 2 13.29 21.64 6.73
CA THR A 2 12.10 21.04 7.38
C THR A 2 11.09 22.12 7.72
N SER A 3 9.80 21.83 7.52
CA SER A 3 8.70 22.71 7.89
C SER A 3 7.97 22.16 9.12
N LYS A 4 7.56 23.04 10.04
CA LYS A 4 6.77 22.64 11.22
C LYS A 4 5.29 22.60 10.87
N ILE A 5 4.64 21.49 11.16
CA ILE A 5 3.19 21.32 11.08
C ILE A 5 2.66 21.00 12.48
N ALA A 6 1.49 21.55 12.84
CA ALA A 6 0.76 21.18 14.04
C ALA A 6 -0.41 20.29 13.63
N ILE A 7 -0.48 19.08 14.19
CA ILE A 7 -1.53 18.11 13.90
C ILE A 7 -2.10 17.59 15.22
N SER A 8 -3.40 17.37 15.26
CA SER A 8 -4.06 16.65 16.34
C SER A 8 -4.05 15.16 16.02
N LEU A 9 -3.72 14.34 16.99
CA LEU A 9 -3.73 12.89 16.89
C LEU A 9 -4.50 12.32 18.09
N PRO A 10 -5.16 11.16 17.93
CA PRO A 10 -5.67 10.38 19.06
C PRO A 10 -4.59 10.15 20.12
N ASP A 11 -4.98 10.24 21.40
CA ASP A 11 -4.05 10.18 22.54
C ASP A 11 -3.27 8.86 22.57
N GLU A 12 -3.90 7.76 22.18
CA GLU A 12 -3.30 6.44 22.09
C GLU A 12 -2.16 6.38 21.07
N LEU A 13 -2.27 7.13 19.96
CA LEU A 13 -1.21 7.21 18.95
C LEU A 13 -0.04 8.07 19.46
N VAL A 14 -0.33 9.13 20.22
CA VAL A 14 0.71 9.95 20.85
C VAL A 14 1.47 9.14 21.91
N ALA A 15 0.76 8.32 22.69
CA ALA A 15 1.35 7.43 23.69
C ALA A 15 2.27 6.39 23.01
N ALA A 16 1.77 5.69 21.99
CA ALA A 16 2.55 4.70 21.25
C ALA A 16 3.80 5.30 20.56
N ALA A 17 3.69 6.51 20.03
CA ALA A 17 4.82 7.21 19.43
C ALA A 17 5.91 7.55 20.46
N ARG A 18 5.50 7.95 21.68
CA ARG A 18 6.45 8.23 22.77
C ARG A 18 7.13 6.96 23.27
N GLU A 19 6.37 5.87 23.41
CA GLU A 19 6.90 4.55 23.76
C GLU A 19 7.92 4.06 22.73
N ALA A 20 7.63 4.23 21.43
CA ALA A 20 8.58 3.89 20.37
C ALA A 20 9.91 4.63 20.48
N VAL A 21 9.90 5.88 20.93
CA VAL A 21 11.12 6.64 21.18
C VAL A 21 11.83 6.15 22.45
N ALA A 22 11.07 5.89 23.52
CA ALA A 22 11.62 5.39 24.78
C ALA A 22 12.32 4.03 24.61
N ASP A 23 11.74 3.15 23.79
CA ASP A 23 12.29 1.83 23.45
C ASP A 23 13.46 1.89 22.45
N GLY A 24 13.81 3.08 21.96
CA GLY A 24 14.85 3.25 20.93
C GLY A 24 14.45 2.77 19.52
N ARG A 25 13.17 2.44 19.30
CA ARG A 25 12.62 2.05 17.99
C ARG A 25 12.53 3.23 17.02
N ALA A 26 12.53 4.46 17.54
CA ALA A 26 12.62 5.68 16.74
C ALA A 26 13.50 6.74 17.42
N ALA A 27 14.25 7.52 16.63
CA ALA A 27 15.12 8.57 17.15
C ALA A 27 14.36 9.75 17.78
N SER A 28 13.12 10.00 17.32
CA SER A 28 12.21 11.00 17.86
C SER A 28 10.80 10.78 17.32
N VAL A 29 9.80 11.44 17.91
CA VAL A 29 8.41 11.40 17.41
C VAL A 29 8.32 11.98 16.00
N SER A 30 9.05 13.07 15.70
CA SER A 30 9.07 13.65 14.36
C SER A 30 9.72 12.74 13.34
N ALA A 31 10.77 11.98 13.73
CA ALA A 31 11.39 10.99 12.85
C ALA A 31 10.43 9.84 12.53
N LEU A 32 9.72 9.33 13.55
CA LEU A 32 8.70 8.30 13.38
C LEU A 32 7.59 8.75 12.42
N VAL A 33 7.03 9.95 12.64
CA VAL A 33 5.97 10.51 11.79
C VAL A 33 6.47 10.75 10.37
N ALA A 34 7.68 11.30 10.19
CA ALA A 34 8.26 11.52 8.87
C ALA A 34 8.48 10.20 8.12
N GLN A 35 8.92 9.14 8.80
CA GLN A 35 9.06 7.81 8.21
C GLN A 35 7.70 7.25 7.79
N ALA A 36 6.69 7.28 8.68
CA ALA A 36 5.36 6.78 8.36
C ALA A 36 4.73 7.54 7.18
N LEU A 37 4.89 8.87 7.11
CA LEU A 37 4.43 9.66 5.96
C LEU A 37 5.15 9.26 4.68
N ARG A 38 6.47 9.07 4.75
CA ARG A 38 7.25 8.65 3.58
C ARG A 38 6.78 7.30 3.06
N GLU A 39 6.65 6.31 3.94
CA GLU A 39 6.16 4.98 3.58
C GLU A 39 4.74 5.05 2.99
N HIS A 40 3.87 5.89 3.54
CA HIS A 40 2.52 6.05 3.03
C HIS A 40 2.47 6.72 1.65
N LEU A 41 3.30 7.73 1.41
CA LEU A 41 3.32 8.51 0.17
C LEU A 41 4.12 7.84 -0.96
N GLU A 42 5.17 7.09 -0.62
CA GLU A 42 6.02 6.39 -1.60
C GLU A 42 5.46 5.02 -2.00
N ARG A 43 4.48 4.49 -1.26
CA ARG A 43 3.81 3.24 -1.61
C ARG A 43 3.03 3.41 -2.92
N PRO A 44 3.48 2.82 -4.04
CA PRO A 44 2.74 2.91 -5.29
C PRO A 44 1.39 2.21 -5.10
N THR A 45 0.33 2.84 -5.58
CA THR A 45 -0.97 2.18 -5.63
C THR A 45 -0.92 1.02 -6.61
N LEU A 46 -1.83 0.05 -6.50
CA LEU A 46 -1.95 -1.00 -7.49
C LEU A 46 -2.14 -0.42 -8.90
N THR A 47 -2.86 0.70 -9.01
CA THR A 47 -3.03 1.43 -10.26
C THR A 47 -1.70 1.95 -10.81
N ASP A 48 -0.84 2.52 -9.95
CA ASP A 48 0.48 3.01 -10.37
C ASP A 48 1.35 1.87 -10.88
N ILE A 49 1.34 0.72 -10.18
CA ILE A 49 2.07 -0.47 -10.57
C ILE A 49 1.57 -1.00 -11.93
N VAL A 50 0.26 -1.08 -12.13
CA VAL A 50 -0.33 -1.54 -13.39
C VAL A 50 -0.01 -0.57 -14.53
N ALA A 51 -0.06 0.74 -14.28
CA ALA A 51 0.30 1.76 -15.26
C ALA A 51 1.78 1.66 -15.67
N GLU A 52 2.68 1.41 -14.71
CA GLU A 52 4.10 1.16 -14.99
C GLU A 52 4.29 -0.08 -15.87
N MET A 53 3.60 -1.18 -15.57
CA MET A 53 3.65 -2.39 -16.41
C MET A 53 3.16 -2.09 -17.83
N VAL A 54 2.02 -1.41 -18.00
CA VAL A 54 1.49 -1.03 -19.31
C VAL A 54 2.46 -0.11 -20.06
N ALA A 55 3.17 0.78 -19.37
CA ALA A 55 4.16 1.64 -20.00
C ALA A 55 5.37 0.85 -20.56
N GLU A 56 5.80 -0.20 -19.85
CA GLU A 56 6.95 -1.02 -20.23
C GLU A 56 6.64 -2.08 -21.31
N VAL A 57 5.51 -2.78 -21.21
CA VAL A 57 5.14 -3.87 -22.14
C VAL A 57 4.03 -3.52 -23.13
N GLY A 58 3.38 -2.37 -22.95
CA GLY A 58 2.25 -1.93 -23.78
C GLY A 58 0.89 -2.34 -23.22
N GLU A 59 -0.16 -1.73 -23.77
CA GLU A 59 -1.55 -2.10 -23.48
C GLU A 59 -1.84 -3.52 -23.98
N PRO A 60 -2.56 -4.36 -23.20
CA PRO A 60 -2.99 -5.67 -23.66
C PRO A 60 -3.75 -5.58 -24.97
N ASP A 61 -3.52 -6.53 -25.88
CA ASP A 61 -4.22 -6.57 -27.15
C ASP A 61 -5.53 -7.40 -27.08
N ALA A 62 -6.16 -7.64 -28.22
CA ALA A 62 -7.40 -8.43 -28.28
C ALA A 62 -7.17 -9.92 -27.94
N SER A 63 -5.99 -10.46 -28.28
CA SER A 63 -5.61 -11.85 -27.98
C SER A 63 -5.35 -12.01 -26.48
N ASP A 64 -4.63 -11.07 -25.86
CA ASP A 64 -4.38 -11.06 -24.42
C ASP A 64 -5.68 -11.04 -23.62
N ARG A 65 -6.62 -10.17 -24.03
CA ARG A 65 -7.94 -10.08 -23.40
C ARG A 65 -8.77 -11.35 -23.57
N ALA A 66 -8.72 -11.99 -24.74
CA ALA A 66 -9.43 -13.24 -25.01
C ALA A 66 -8.89 -14.40 -24.14
N TRP A 67 -7.56 -14.50 -24.02
CA TRP A 67 -6.90 -15.45 -23.13
C TRP A 67 -7.30 -15.20 -21.67
N ALA A 68 -7.23 -13.96 -21.19
CA ALA A 68 -7.56 -13.61 -19.81
C ALA A 68 -9.02 -13.96 -19.47
N ALA A 69 -9.95 -13.68 -20.39
CA ALA A 69 -11.35 -14.04 -20.22
C ALA A 69 -11.57 -15.55 -20.09
N GLU A 70 -10.81 -16.36 -20.84
CA GLU A 70 -10.86 -17.83 -20.72
C GLU A 70 -10.26 -18.32 -19.40
N ALA A 71 -9.09 -17.81 -19.01
CA ALA A 71 -8.44 -18.17 -17.76
C ALA A 71 -9.32 -17.87 -16.53
N LEU A 72 -9.99 -16.72 -16.52
CA LEU A 72 -10.88 -16.30 -15.43
C LEU A 72 -12.17 -17.13 -15.36
N ARG A 73 -12.66 -17.69 -16.48
CA ARG A 73 -13.81 -18.60 -16.49
C ARG A 73 -13.52 -19.92 -15.76
N GLY A 74 -12.27 -20.38 -15.75
CA GLY A 74 -11.85 -21.60 -15.07
C GLY A 74 -11.72 -21.47 -13.54
N GLY A 75 -11.49 -20.26 -13.02
CA GLY A 75 -11.23 -20.00 -11.60
C GLY A 75 -12.46 -19.98 -10.68
N THR A 76 -13.67 -19.83 -11.23
CA THR A 76 -14.91 -19.67 -10.45
C THR A 76 -15.36 -20.95 -9.71
N ARG A 77 -14.76 -22.11 -10.00
CA ARG A 77 -15.17 -23.39 -9.36
C ARG A 77 -14.54 -23.62 -7.97
N SER A 78 -13.49 -22.89 -7.58
CA SER A 78 -12.77 -23.14 -6.32
C SER A 78 -13.29 -22.34 -5.11
N GLN A 79 -14.13 -21.32 -5.30
CA GLN A 79 -14.68 -20.53 -4.17
C GLN A 79 -16.05 -21.01 -3.68
N ALA A 80 -16.70 -21.98 -4.33
CA ALA A 80 -18.02 -22.49 -3.94
C ALA A 80 -18.00 -23.72 -3.02
N VAL A 81 -16.83 -24.26 -2.65
CA VAL A 81 -16.70 -25.48 -1.81
C VAL A 81 -16.07 -25.24 -0.43
N ALA A 82 -15.82 -23.99 -0.03
CA ALA A 82 -15.36 -23.64 1.32
C ALA A 82 -16.50 -23.04 2.18
N GLY A 83 -17.71 -23.57 2.04
CA GLY A 83 -18.90 -23.10 2.73
C GLY A 83 -19.99 -24.18 2.77
N ALA A 84 -19.67 -25.34 3.35
CA ALA A 84 -20.64 -26.33 3.82
C ALA A 84 -20.03 -27.11 4.98
#